data_AF-A0A398BTQ4-F1
#
_entry.id   AF-A0A398BTQ4-F1
#
_cell.length_a   1.000
_cell.length_b   1.000
_cell.length_c   1.000
_cell.angle_alpha   90.00
_cell.angle_beta   90.00
_cell.angle_gamma   90.00
#
_symmetry.space_group_name_H-M   'P 1'
#
loop_
_entity.id
_entity.type
_entity.pdbx_description
1 polymer ?
#
loop_
_entity_poly.entity_id
_entity_poly.type
_entity_poly.pdbx_seq_one_letter_code
_entity_poly.pdbx_strand_id
1 'polypeptide(L)' 'MNPNFEMGQNVKIARSGETGRITGFAEYLRSNMPQYLVEYTSADGRAEDRWFHADELLAVE' A
#
# COMPACT_ATOMS: atom_id res chain seq x y z
N MET A 1 -0.40 -7.19 15.54
CA MET A 1 -1.44 -7.55 14.56
C MET A 1 -1.07 -6.81 13.29
N ASN A 2 -0.82 -7.50 12.18
CA ASN A 2 -0.48 -6.80 10.94
C ASN A 2 -1.75 -6.13 10.40
N PRO A 3 -1.69 -4.86 9.95
CA PRO A 3 -2.84 -4.23 9.33
C PRO A 3 -3.20 -5.02 8.07
N ASN A 4 -4.49 -5.34 7.91
CA ASN A 4 -4.99 -6.02 6.73
C ASN A 4 -5.86 -5.03 5.97
N PHE A 5 -5.64 -4.92 4.67
CA PHE A 5 -6.37 -3.98 3.82
C PHE A 5 -7.16 -4.72 2.73
N GLU A 6 -8.20 -4.07 2.23
CA GLU A 6 -9.08 -4.61 1.20
C GLU A 6 -8.68 -4.15 -0.21
N MET A 7 -8.98 -4.99 -1.21
CA MET A 7 -8.82 -4.61 -2.61
C MET A 7 -9.68 -3.39 -2.94
N GLY A 8 -9.07 -2.38 -3.54
CA GLY A 8 -9.71 -1.12 -3.86
C GLY A 8 -9.79 -0.13 -2.69
N GLN A 9 -9.33 -0.48 -1.50
CA GLN A 9 -9.25 0.45 -0.37
C GLN A 9 -8.24 1.55 -0.65
N ASN A 10 -8.58 2.77 -0.25
CA ASN A 10 -7.64 3.89 -0.23
C ASN A 10 -6.74 3.80 1.01
N VAL A 11 -5.45 3.95 0.80
CA VAL A 11 -4.42 3.92 1.84
C VAL A 11 -3.47 5.07 1.68
N LYS A 12 -2.87 5.51 2.77
CA LYS A 12 -1.81 6.51 2.77
C LYS A 12 -0.47 5.83 2.94
N ILE A 13 0.49 6.16 2.08
CA ILE A 13 1.87 5.69 2.19
C ILE A 13 2.51 6.42 3.37
N ALA A 14 2.91 5.69 4.42
CA ALA A 14 3.33 6.29 5.69
C ALA A 14 4.57 7.19 5.55
N ARG A 15 5.51 6.80 4.68
CA ARG A 15 6.80 7.49 4.52
C ARG A 15 6.67 8.83 3.80
N SER A 16 5.88 8.88 2.75
CA SER A 16 5.86 10.00 1.79
C SER A 16 4.55 10.78 1.82
N GLY A 17 3.48 10.19 2.37
CA GLY A 17 2.22 10.85 2.68
C GLY A 17 1.22 10.91 1.53
N GLU A 18 1.55 10.37 0.36
CA GLU A 18 0.61 10.23 -0.75
C GLU A 18 -0.47 9.23 -0.40
N THR A 19 -1.65 9.47 -0.96
CA THR A 19 -2.78 8.54 -0.91
C THR A 19 -2.83 7.77 -2.21
N GLY A 20 -2.91 6.45 -2.10
CA GLY A 20 -3.09 5.55 -3.22
C GLY A 20 -4.25 4.59 -2.99
N ARG A 21 -4.43 3.69 -3.94
CA ARG A 21 -5.46 2.65 -3.92
C ARG A 21 -4.82 1.28 -4.04
N ILE A 22 -5.28 0.33 -3.24
CA ILE A 22 -4.81 -1.05 -3.30
C ILE A 22 -5.38 -1.73 -4.56
N THR A 23 -4.48 -2.31 -5.36
CA THR A 23 -4.82 -3.05 -6.58
C THR A 23 -4.23 -4.45 -6.61
N GLY A 24 -3.39 -4.80 -5.64
CA GLY A 24 -2.74 -6.11 -5.54
C GLY A 24 -2.52 -6.53 -4.10
N PHE A 25 -2.47 -7.85 -3.88
CA PHE A 25 -2.17 -8.48 -2.59
C PHE A 25 -1.25 -9.67 -2.83
N ALA A 26 -0.22 -9.79 -2.02
CA ALA A 26 0.74 -10.89 -2.09
C ALA A 26 1.11 -11.38 -0.69
N GLU A 27 1.04 -12.70 -0.51
CA GLU A 27 1.61 -13.41 0.64
C GLU A 27 2.87 -14.15 0.20
N TYR A 28 3.92 -14.09 1.00
CA TYR A 28 5.18 -14.75 0.72
C TYR A 28 5.53 -15.75 1.81
N LEU A 29 5.93 -16.97 1.43
CA LEU A 29 6.32 -18.03 2.36
C LEU A 29 7.45 -17.65 3.34
N ARG A 30 8.29 -16.67 2.97
CA ARG A 30 9.45 -16.22 3.76
C ARG A 30 9.29 -14.80 4.31
N SER A 31 8.12 -14.19 4.17
CA SER A 31 7.80 -12.88 4.79
C SER A 31 6.79 -13.10 5.90
N ASN A 32 7.00 -12.45 7.03
CA ASN A 32 6.04 -12.48 8.15
C ASN A 32 4.90 -11.45 7.97
N MET A 33 4.89 -10.71 6.86
CA MET A 33 3.92 -9.66 6.58
C MET A 33 3.50 -9.68 5.11
N PRO A 34 2.20 -9.51 4.81
CA PRO A 34 1.73 -9.38 3.43
C PRO A 34 2.25 -8.09 2.80
N GLN A 35 2.23 -8.08 1.46
CA GLN A 35 2.46 -6.87 0.67
C GLN A 35 1.23 -6.52 -0.13
N TYR A 36 1.06 -5.23 -0.38
CA TYR A 36 -0.02 -4.66 -1.18
C TYR A 36 0.57 -3.84 -2.31
N LEU A 37 0.03 -4.00 -3.52
CA LEU A 37 0.34 -3.11 -4.64
C LEU A 37 -0.57 -1.89 -4.51
N VAL A 38 0.05 -0.71 -4.46
CA VAL A 38 -0.66 0.56 -4.35
C VAL A 38 -0.39 1.37 -5.60
N GLU A 39 -1.46 1.76 -6.30
CA GLU A 39 -1.43 2.78 -7.36
C GLU A 39 -1.61 4.16 -6.72
N TYR A 40 -0.73 5.10 -7.01
CA TYR A 40 -0.72 6.43 -6.42
C TYR A 40 -0.12 7.46 -7.37
N THR A 41 -0.37 8.75 -7.07
CA THR A 41 0.32 9.84 -7.75
C THR A 41 1.51 10.26 -6.91
N SER A 42 2.72 10.13 -7.43
CA SER A 42 3.95 10.56 -6.75
C SER A 42 4.02 12.09 -6.63
N ALA A 43 4.91 12.59 -5.75
CA ALA A 43 5.09 14.03 -5.54
C ALA A 43 5.49 14.83 -6.79
N ASP A 44 6.06 14.19 -7.82
CA ASP A 44 6.37 14.80 -9.12
C ASP A 44 5.18 14.76 -10.11
N GLY A 45 4.02 14.28 -9.67
CA GLY A 45 2.76 14.27 -10.43
C GLY A 45 2.58 13.08 -11.37
N ARG A 46 3.44 12.06 -11.30
CA ARG A 46 3.34 10.87 -12.14
C ARG A 46 2.42 9.83 -11.51
N ALA A 47 1.73 9.08 -12.35
CA ALA A 47 1.06 7.85 -11.92
C ALA A 47 2.11 6.76 -11.76
N GLU A 48 2.20 6.18 -10.57
CA GLU A 48 3.09 5.05 -10.25
C GLU A 48 2.30 3.95 -9.54
N ASP A 49 2.84 2.72 -9.61
CA ASP A 49 2.47 1.64 -8.71
C ASP A 49 3.72 1.11 -7.99
N ARG A 50 3.53 0.62 -6.75
CA ARG A 50 4.60 -0.03 -5.99
C ARG A 50 4.05 -0.97 -4.94
N TRP A 51 4.81 -2.03 -4.65
CA TRP A 51 4.54 -2.94 -3.55
C TRP A 51 5.03 -2.35 -2.23
N PHE A 52 4.15 -2.35 -1.23
CA PHE A 52 4.43 -1.91 0.13
C PHE A 52 4.11 -3.04 1.11
N HIS A 53 4.89 -3.15 2.17
CA HIS A 53 4.50 -3.96 3.32
C HIS A 53 3.34 -3.29 4.06
N ALA A 54 2.57 -4.11 4.78
CA ALA A 54 1.38 -3.63 5.47
C ALA A 54 1.67 -2.51 6.48
N ASP A 55 2.83 -2.54 7.14
CA ASP A 55 3.27 -1.53 8.10
C ASP A 55 3.77 -0.21 7.47
N GLU A 56 3.96 -0.18 6.15
CA GLU A 56 4.27 1.02 5.39
C GLU A 56 3.01 1.79 4.96
N LEU A 57 1.82 1.26 5.28
CA LEU A 57 0.52 1.80 4.87
C LEU A 57 -0.33 2.18 6.08
N LEU A 58 -1.10 3.24 5.94
CA LEU A 58 -2.10 3.69 6.91
C LEU A 58 -3.48 3.66 6.27
N ALA A 59 -4.47 3.15 7.00
CA ALA A 59 -5.87 3.25 6.56
C ALA A 59 -6.28 4.72 6.50
N VAL A 60 -6.98 5.09 5.44
CA VAL A 60 -7.63 6.40 5.29
C VAL A 60 -9.11 6.20 5.63
N GLU A 61 -9.64 7.02 6.55
CA GLU A 61 -11.08 7.07 6.86
C GLU A 61 -11.89 7.78 5.77
#